data_AF-A0A2I3H6H1-F1
#
_entry.id   AF-A0A2I3H6H1-F1
#
_cell.length_a   1.000
_cell.length_b   1.000
_cell.length_c   1.000
_cell.angle_alpha   90.00
_cell.angle_beta   90.00
_cell.angle_gamma   90.00
#
_symmetry.space_group_name_H-M   'P 1'
#
loop_
_entity.id
_entity.type
_entity.pdbx_description
1 polymer ?
#
loop_
_entity_poly.entity_id
_entity_poly.type
_entity_poly.pdbx_seq_one_letter_code
_entity_poly.pdbx_strand_id
1 'polypeptide(L)'
;MFVPCGESSPDLAGFTFLMPAVSVGNVGQLATDLIISTLNMSKIVGNNPYATAEGNSTKLSINAEVYSLPSRKLVAFQLRSIFIKYKSKPFCEKLLSLVKSSGCASVIVLSSSHSYQRNDLQLRSTPFWYLLTPSMQKSVQNKIKSLNWQEMEKSWCIPEIDDSEFCIHILGGGITKTLNDESCSKEIRMAVLLKFVLEGDNIPDALGLVKYLNECLQIIKPLNDDPTASTSL
;
A
#
# COMPACT_ATOMS: atom_id res chain seq x y z
N MET A 1 3.59 9.69 17.57
CA MET A 1 3.77 11.08 17.15
C MET A 1 4.48 11.05 15.81
N PHE A 2 3.92 11.64 14.76
CA PHE A 2 4.62 11.76 13.47
C PHE A 2 5.49 13.01 13.57
N VAL A 3 6.80 12.85 13.49
CA VAL A 3 7.75 13.95 13.65
C VAL A 3 8.42 14.21 12.30
N PRO A 4 8.30 15.42 11.74
CA PRO A 4 8.96 15.80 10.49
C PRO A 4 10.49 15.66 10.61
N CYS A 5 11.13 15.22 9.53
CA CYS A 5 12.60 15.15 9.46
C CYS A 5 13.27 16.50 9.17
N GLY A 6 12.51 17.54 8.80
CA GLY A 6 13.01 18.89 8.50
C GLY A 6 12.10 19.98 9.07
N GLU A 7 12.50 21.25 8.92
CA GLU A 7 11.82 22.40 9.54
C GLU A 7 10.47 22.77 8.92
N SER A 8 10.16 22.28 7.72
CA SER A 8 8.88 22.53 7.02
C SER A 8 8.10 21.25 6.77
N SER A 9 6.78 21.32 6.93
CA SER A 9 5.87 20.24 6.53
C SER A 9 5.85 20.14 5.00
N PRO A 10 6.14 18.97 4.40
CA PRO A 10 6.11 18.82 2.95
C PRO A 10 4.69 18.99 2.41
N ASP A 11 4.54 19.75 1.32
CA ASP A 11 3.28 19.83 0.58
C ASP A 11 3.06 18.52 -0.18
N LEU A 12 2.02 17.78 0.21
CA LEU A 12 1.63 16.51 -0.41
C LEU A 12 0.42 16.66 -1.34
N ALA A 13 0.05 17.89 -1.69
CA ALA A 13 -1.07 18.16 -2.57
C ALA A 13 -0.87 17.49 -3.93
N GLY A 14 -1.85 16.67 -4.33
CA GLY A 14 -1.81 15.95 -5.60
C GLY A 14 -0.89 14.72 -5.63
N PHE A 15 -0.30 14.32 -4.51
CA PHE A 15 0.51 13.10 -4.43
C PHE A 15 -0.36 11.84 -4.37
N THR A 16 0.18 10.73 -4.84
CA THR A 16 -0.33 9.39 -4.57
C THR A 16 0.32 8.85 -3.30
N PHE A 17 -0.51 8.45 -2.33
CA PHE A 17 -0.07 7.91 -1.05
C PHE A 17 -0.08 6.39 -1.09
N LEU A 18 1.10 5.78 -1.12
CA LEU A 18 1.31 4.34 -1.09
C LEU A 18 1.36 3.84 0.35
N MET A 19 0.56 2.83 0.66
CA MET A 19 0.34 2.38 2.02
C MET A 19 0.36 0.84 2.14
N PRO A 20 1.26 0.26 2.93
CA PRO A 20 1.24 -1.17 3.22
C PRO A 20 0.12 -1.48 4.21
N ALA A 21 -0.62 -2.55 3.94
CA ALA A 21 -1.37 -3.24 4.97
C ALA A 21 -0.44 -4.19 5.73
N VAL A 22 -0.57 -4.23 7.05
CA VAL A 22 0.03 -5.30 7.87
C VAL A 22 -0.87 -6.53 7.69
N SER A 23 -0.49 -7.40 6.77
CA SER A 23 -1.25 -8.57 6.31
C SER A 23 -0.35 -9.81 6.22
N VAL A 24 -0.95 -10.98 5.95
CA VAL A 24 -0.25 -12.27 5.89
C VAL A 24 0.98 -12.22 4.98
N GLY A 25 2.10 -12.79 5.42
CA GLY A 25 3.34 -12.82 4.65
C GLY A 25 4.05 -11.46 4.54
N ASN A 26 3.54 -10.40 5.19
CA ASN A 26 4.10 -9.04 5.17
C ASN A 26 4.34 -8.50 3.75
N VAL A 27 3.60 -9.00 2.76
CA VAL A 27 3.84 -8.76 1.33
C VAL A 27 3.74 -7.27 1.01
N GLY A 28 2.72 -6.59 1.55
CA GLY A 28 2.54 -5.15 1.37
C GLY A 28 3.72 -4.33 1.94
N GLN A 29 4.21 -4.72 3.12
CA GLN A 29 5.35 -4.08 3.78
C GLN A 29 6.64 -4.30 2.97
N LEU A 30 6.94 -5.54 2.59
CA LEU A 30 8.09 -5.89 1.74
C LEU A 30 8.05 -5.17 0.39
N ALA A 31 6.88 -5.11 -0.25
CA ALA A 31 6.69 -4.39 -1.51
C ALA A 31 6.96 -2.88 -1.35
N THR A 32 6.54 -2.30 -0.23
CA THR A 32 6.77 -0.88 0.07
C THR A 32 8.26 -0.61 0.32
N ASP A 33 8.94 -1.48 1.07
CA ASP A 33 10.38 -1.41 1.33
C ASP A 33 11.19 -1.51 0.03
N LEU A 34 10.77 -2.42 -0.87
CA LEU A 34 11.35 -2.55 -2.20
C LEU A 34 11.17 -1.27 -3.03
N ILE A 35 10.00 -0.65 -3.01
CA ILE A 35 9.74 0.60 -3.75
C ILE A 35 10.58 1.76 -3.20
N ILE A 36 10.62 1.91 -1.88
CA ILE A 36 11.41 2.95 -1.21
C ILE A 36 12.88 2.84 -1.58
N SER A 37 13.44 1.62 -1.50
CA SER A 37 14.84 1.35 -1.83
C SER A 37 15.14 1.51 -3.32
N THR A 38 14.30 0.95 -4.20
CA THR A 38 14.48 1.01 -5.66
C THR A 38 14.44 2.45 -6.19
N LEU A 39 13.59 3.30 -5.62
CA LEU A 39 13.44 4.68 -6.06
C LEU A 39 14.28 5.68 -5.26
N ASN A 40 15.09 5.19 -4.30
CA ASN A 40 15.89 6.00 -3.39
C ASN A 40 15.10 7.16 -2.78
N MET A 41 13.93 6.86 -2.22
CA MET A 41 13.02 7.89 -1.70
C MET A 41 13.58 8.57 -0.44
N SER A 42 13.30 9.87 -0.29
CA SER A 42 13.78 10.65 0.85
C SER A 42 12.84 10.53 2.04
N LYS A 43 13.38 10.20 3.23
CA LYS A 43 12.59 10.17 4.47
C LYS A 43 12.17 11.58 4.86
N ILE A 44 10.86 11.78 5.09
CA ILE A 44 10.28 13.06 5.49
C ILE A 44 9.64 13.04 6.88
N VAL A 45 9.29 11.86 7.39
CA VAL A 45 8.74 11.68 8.74
C VAL A 45 9.36 10.42 9.34
N GLY A 46 9.87 10.51 10.57
CA GLY A 46 10.46 9.33 11.22
C GLY A 46 11.42 9.54 12.38
N ASN A 47 11.66 10.77 12.85
CA ASN A 47 12.85 11.08 13.65
C ASN A 47 12.55 11.88 14.93
N ASN A 48 13.23 11.86 16.07
CA ASN A 48 13.78 10.81 16.94
C ASN A 48 13.03 10.98 18.30
N PRO A 49 12.61 9.91 19.02
CA PRO A 49 11.87 10.06 20.27
C PRO A 49 12.65 10.71 21.44
N TYR A 50 13.99 10.82 21.41
CA TYR A 50 14.81 11.52 22.43
C TYR A 50 16.20 11.99 21.92
N ALA A 51 16.33 12.56 20.70
CA ALA A 51 17.64 13.03 20.20
C ALA A 51 18.29 14.09 21.13
N THR A 52 19.55 13.88 21.52
CA THR A 52 20.32 14.83 22.37
C THR A 52 21.49 15.52 21.66
N ALA A 53 21.80 15.18 20.40
CA ALA A 53 22.83 15.85 19.60
C ALA A 53 22.57 15.75 18.08
N GLU A 54 23.01 16.76 17.33
CA GLU A 54 22.74 16.98 15.90
C GLU A 54 23.22 15.82 14.99
N GLY A 55 24.33 15.15 15.35
CA GLY A 55 24.92 14.07 14.54
C GLY A 55 24.17 12.73 14.60
N ASN A 56 23.35 12.49 15.63
CA ASN A 56 22.58 11.25 15.80
C ASN A 56 21.08 11.43 15.53
N SER A 57 20.67 12.66 15.19
CA SER A 57 19.30 12.95 14.83
C SER A 57 18.92 12.09 13.63
N THR A 58 19.64 12.06 12.52
CA THR A 58 19.11 11.60 11.21
C THR A 58 18.95 10.08 10.97
N LYS A 59 19.22 9.21 11.96
CA LYS A 59 19.36 7.75 11.71
C LYS A 59 18.41 6.85 12.49
N LEU A 60 17.54 7.38 13.33
CA LEU A 60 16.64 6.51 14.08
C LEU A 60 15.53 5.99 13.18
N SER A 61 15.43 4.67 13.04
CA SER A 61 14.30 4.04 12.36
C SER A 61 13.17 3.80 13.35
N ILE A 62 11.99 4.34 13.06
CA ILE A 62 10.79 4.10 13.88
C ILE A 62 9.83 3.12 13.19
N ASN A 63 8.85 2.67 13.96
CA ASN A 63 7.85 1.69 13.52
C ASN A 63 6.98 2.18 12.36
N ALA A 64 6.87 3.49 12.17
CA ALA A 64 6.03 4.13 11.15
C ALA A 64 6.74 5.36 10.58
N GLU A 65 7.17 5.28 9.32
CA GLU A 65 7.95 6.32 8.65
C GLU A 65 7.26 6.74 7.35
N VAL A 66 7.52 7.97 6.89
CA VAL A 66 7.00 8.46 5.60
C VAL A 66 8.17 8.89 4.74
N TYR A 67 8.14 8.43 3.49
CA TYR A 67 9.13 8.74 2.46
C TYR A 67 8.44 9.46 1.31
N SER A 68 9.12 10.43 0.70
CA SER A 68 8.60 11.18 -0.44
C SER A 68 9.51 11.05 -1.67
N LEU A 69 8.87 11.10 -2.83
CA LEU A 69 9.51 11.20 -4.14
C LEU A 69 8.77 12.28 -4.95
N PRO A 70 9.17 13.55 -4.79
CA PRO A 70 8.49 14.68 -5.44
C PRO A 70 8.48 14.58 -6.97
N SER A 71 9.54 14.02 -7.57
CA SER A 71 9.68 13.86 -9.03
C SER A 71 8.56 13.04 -9.68
N ARG A 72 7.91 12.16 -8.90
CA ARG A 72 6.78 11.33 -9.36
C ARG A 72 5.49 11.58 -8.59
N LYS A 73 5.45 12.62 -7.75
CA LYS A 73 4.34 12.91 -6.82
C LYS A 73 3.91 11.67 -6.04
N LEU A 74 4.88 10.94 -5.50
CA LEU A 74 4.65 9.71 -4.75
C LEU A 74 5.10 9.88 -3.29
N VAL A 75 4.26 9.44 -2.36
CA VAL A 75 4.61 9.28 -0.95
C VAL A 75 4.44 7.82 -0.58
N ALA A 76 5.38 7.26 0.18
CA ALA A 76 5.31 5.89 0.67
C ALA A 76 5.31 5.90 2.20
N PHE A 77 4.33 5.23 2.79
CA PHE A 77 4.24 5.00 4.22
C PHE A 77 4.90 3.67 4.55
N GLN A 78 5.95 3.67 5.35
CA GLN A 78 6.56 2.43 5.83
C GLN A 78 6.01 2.12 7.22
N LEU A 79 5.52 0.90 7.41
CA LEU A 79 5.00 0.43 8.69
C LEU A 79 5.64 -0.92 9.01
N ARG A 80 6.29 -1.05 10.17
CA ARG A 80 7.00 -2.27 10.60
C ARG A 80 6.38 -2.97 11.81
N SER A 81 5.45 -2.33 12.50
CA SER A 81 4.81 -2.92 13.68
C SER A 81 3.41 -3.42 13.41
N ILE A 82 3.06 -4.47 14.15
CA ILE A 82 1.68 -4.93 14.28
C ILE A 82 0.84 -3.93 15.09
N PHE A 83 -0.46 -4.01 14.92
CA PHE A 83 -1.41 -3.20 15.68
C PHE A 83 -1.67 -3.80 17.05
N ILE A 84 -1.74 -2.95 18.06
CA ILE A 84 -2.29 -3.32 19.36
C ILE A 84 -3.77 -3.68 19.15
N LYS A 85 -4.23 -4.73 19.83
CA LYS A 85 -5.62 -5.20 19.77
C LYS A 85 -6.59 -4.02 19.98
N TYR A 86 -7.62 -3.95 19.13
CA TYR A 86 -8.64 -2.88 19.14
C TYR A 86 -8.15 -1.45 18.80
N LYS A 87 -6.88 -1.26 18.40
CA LYS A 87 -6.35 0.05 17.99
C LYS A 87 -6.17 0.22 16.48
N SER A 88 -6.42 -0.83 15.70
CA SER A 88 -6.33 -0.78 14.23
C SER A 88 -7.31 0.22 13.61
N LYS A 89 -8.59 0.21 14.02
CA LYS A 89 -9.61 1.13 13.49
C LYS A 89 -9.30 2.60 13.81
N PRO A 90 -9.05 3.00 15.08
CA PRO A 90 -8.64 4.38 15.39
C PRO A 90 -7.37 4.82 14.65
N PHE A 91 -6.42 3.90 14.43
CA PHE A 91 -5.23 4.17 13.63
C PHE A 91 -5.59 4.47 12.17
N CYS A 92 -6.41 3.62 11.54
CA CYS A 92 -6.87 3.80 10.16
C CYS A 92 -7.61 5.13 10.00
N GLU A 93 -8.51 5.45 10.94
CA GLU A 93 -9.26 6.70 10.94
C GLU A 93 -8.34 7.93 10.97
N LYS A 94 -7.36 7.91 11.87
CA LYS A 94 -6.39 9.00 12.02
C LYS A 94 -5.47 9.14 10.81
N LEU A 95 -5.03 8.02 10.23
CA LEU A 95 -4.18 8.01 9.05
C LEU A 95 -4.93 8.52 7.82
N LEU A 96 -6.17 8.09 7.61
CA LEU A 96 -7.02 8.58 6.51
C LEU A 96 -7.37 10.06 6.68
N SER A 97 -7.57 10.51 7.93
CA SER A 97 -7.75 11.93 8.21
C SER A 97 -6.50 12.73 7.83
N LEU A 98 -5.30 12.23 8.13
CA LEU A 98 -4.04 12.87 7.76
C LEU A 98 -3.88 12.95 6.24
N VAL A 99 -4.15 11.86 5.53
CA VAL A 99 -4.07 11.79 4.07
C VAL A 99 -5.06 12.77 3.42
N LYS A 100 -6.26 12.89 3.98
CA LYS A 100 -7.27 13.84 3.50
C LYS A 100 -6.83 15.29 3.76
N SER A 101 -6.30 15.59 4.94
CA SER A 101 -5.82 16.94 5.29
C SER A 101 -4.57 17.34 4.50
N SER A 102 -3.76 16.37 4.06
CA SER A 102 -2.55 16.63 3.27
C SER A 102 -2.83 16.85 1.78
N GLY A 103 -4.07 16.74 1.32
CA GLY A 103 -4.45 17.01 -0.07
C GLY A 103 -3.99 15.95 -1.09
N CYS A 104 -3.70 14.72 -0.63
CA CYS A 104 -3.30 13.63 -1.52
C CYS A 104 -4.39 13.35 -2.57
N ALA A 105 -3.99 13.16 -3.83
CA ALA A 105 -4.92 12.88 -4.93
C ALA A 105 -5.56 11.50 -4.83
N SER A 106 -4.80 10.51 -4.35
CA SER A 106 -5.20 9.12 -4.28
C SER A 106 -4.40 8.34 -3.25
N VAL A 107 -4.98 7.23 -2.78
CA VAL A 107 -4.33 6.26 -1.90
C VAL A 107 -4.25 4.92 -2.60
N ILE A 108 -3.11 4.24 -2.48
CA ILE A 108 -2.93 2.88 -2.99
C ILE A 108 -2.46 2.01 -1.85
N VAL A 109 -3.28 1.02 -1.50
CA VAL A 109 -2.99 0.07 -0.43
C VAL A 109 -2.37 -1.18 -1.03
N LEU A 110 -1.19 -1.57 -0.57
CA LEU A 110 -0.54 -2.83 -0.93
C LEU A 110 -0.85 -3.86 0.16
N SER A 111 -1.47 -4.97 -0.21
CA SER A 111 -1.94 -5.98 0.74
C SER A 111 -1.73 -7.41 0.23
N SER A 112 -2.11 -8.36 1.07
CA SER A 112 -2.14 -9.79 0.78
C SER A 112 -3.28 -10.47 1.52
N SER A 113 -3.66 -11.65 1.04
CA SER A 113 -4.72 -12.49 1.61
C SER A 113 -4.32 -13.96 1.58
N HIS A 114 -4.92 -14.79 2.43
CA HIS A 114 -4.61 -16.23 2.45
C HIS A 114 -5.05 -16.93 1.15
N SER A 115 -4.14 -17.66 0.50
CA SER A 115 -4.42 -18.34 -0.76
C SER A 115 -5.39 -19.52 -0.66
N TYR A 116 -5.51 -20.17 0.50
CA TYR A 116 -6.48 -21.26 0.73
C TYR A 116 -7.95 -20.79 0.69
N GLN A 117 -8.17 -19.48 0.58
CA GLN A 117 -9.51 -18.88 0.49
C GLN A 117 -9.95 -18.58 -0.93
N ARG A 118 -9.08 -18.89 -1.91
CA ARG A 118 -9.44 -18.72 -3.31
C ARG A 118 -10.58 -19.68 -3.64
N ASN A 119 -11.68 -19.12 -4.12
CA ASN A 119 -12.75 -19.91 -4.72
C ASN A 119 -12.29 -20.49 -6.07
N ASP A 120 -13.09 -21.37 -6.67
CA ASP A 120 -12.76 -22.02 -7.94
C ASP A 120 -12.45 -21.06 -9.09
N LEU A 121 -13.16 -19.93 -9.16
CA LEU A 121 -12.91 -18.89 -10.17
C LEU A 121 -11.56 -18.22 -9.91
N GLN A 122 -11.28 -17.91 -8.65
CA GLN A 122 -10.05 -17.31 -8.22
C GLN A 122 -8.87 -18.24 -8.42
N LEU A 123 -8.99 -19.56 -8.22
CA LEU A 123 -7.93 -20.54 -8.45
C LEU A 123 -7.52 -20.63 -9.92
N ARG A 124 -8.46 -20.45 -10.84
CA ARG A 124 -8.22 -20.51 -12.29
C ARG A 124 -7.58 -19.24 -12.88
N SER A 125 -7.54 -18.15 -12.13
CA SER A 125 -7.03 -16.86 -12.59
C SER A 125 -5.72 -16.48 -11.90
N THR A 126 -5.24 -15.26 -12.16
CA THR A 126 -4.01 -14.75 -11.51
C THR A 126 -4.23 -14.60 -10.00
N PRO A 127 -3.17 -14.71 -9.18
CA PRO A 127 -3.28 -14.49 -7.74
C PRO A 127 -3.37 -13.00 -7.37
N PHE A 128 -3.37 -12.08 -8.35
CA PHE A 128 -3.41 -10.63 -8.15
C PHE A 128 -4.81 -10.09 -8.39
N TRP A 129 -5.26 -9.28 -7.44
CA TRP A 129 -6.61 -8.73 -7.42
C TRP A 129 -6.58 -7.28 -6.96
N TYR A 130 -7.63 -6.55 -7.30
CA TYR A 130 -7.77 -5.17 -6.85
C TYR A 130 -9.16 -4.89 -6.25
N LEU A 131 -9.24 -3.83 -5.44
CA LEU A 131 -10.48 -3.20 -4.99
C LEU A 131 -10.39 -1.71 -5.25
N LEU A 132 -11.51 -1.09 -5.64
CA LEU A 132 -11.60 0.35 -5.82
C LEU A 132 -12.71 0.92 -4.95
N THR A 133 -12.45 2.08 -4.36
CA THR A 133 -13.54 2.88 -3.82
C THR A 133 -14.37 3.46 -4.97
N PRO A 134 -15.68 3.72 -4.76
CA PRO A 134 -16.54 4.32 -5.78
C PRO A 134 -15.97 5.61 -6.37
N SER A 135 -15.30 6.43 -5.53
CA SER A 135 -14.63 7.67 -5.94
C SER A 135 -13.44 7.45 -6.89
N MET A 136 -12.75 6.30 -6.80
CA MET A 136 -11.63 5.96 -7.67
C MET A 136 -12.08 5.31 -8.98
N GLN A 137 -13.16 4.52 -8.94
CA GLN A 137 -13.63 3.69 -10.04
C GLN A 137 -13.78 4.48 -11.34
N LYS A 138 -14.42 5.66 -11.29
CA LYS A 138 -14.64 6.52 -12.47
C LYS A 138 -13.35 6.97 -13.16
N SER A 139 -12.26 7.13 -12.42
CA SER A 139 -10.99 7.64 -12.95
C SER A 139 -10.10 6.56 -13.55
N VAL A 140 -10.23 5.31 -13.09
CA VAL A 140 -9.25 4.24 -13.40
C VAL A 140 -9.87 3.11 -14.24
N GLN A 141 -11.19 3.10 -14.43
CA GLN A 141 -11.92 2.03 -15.11
C GLN A 141 -11.35 1.68 -16.50
N ASN A 142 -11.05 2.66 -17.34
CA ASN A 142 -10.53 2.41 -18.69
C ASN A 142 -9.14 1.77 -18.66
N LYS A 143 -8.29 2.20 -17.73
CA LYS A 143 -6.93 1.69 -17.57
C LYS A 143 -6.94 0.26 -17.05
N ILE A 144 -7.75 -0.03 -16.05
CA ILE A 144 -7.91 -1.37 -15.50
C ILE A 144 -8.48 -2.34 -16.54
N LYS A 145 -9.47 -1.91 -17.33
CA LYS A 145 -9.99 -2.71 -18.46
C LYS A 145 -8.91 -3.05 -19.47
N SER A 146 -8.03 -2.09 -19.81
CA SER A 146 -6.92 -2.36 -20.74
C SER A 146 -5.88 -3.35 -20.20
N LEU A 147 -5.73 -3.42 -18.88
CA LEU A 147 -4.81 -4.34 -18.21
C LEU A 147 -5.42 -5.73 -17.95
N ASN A 148 -6.72 -5.92 -18.22
CA ASN A 148 -7.46 -7.16 -17.95
C ASN A 148 -7.36 -7.65 -16.48
N TRP A 149 -7.24 -6.70 -15.56
CA TRP A 149 -7.16 -6.99 -14.13
C TRP A 149 -8.50 -7.47 -13.58
N GLN A 150 -8.45 -8.33 -12.56
CA GLN A 150 -9.64 -8.90 -11.94
C GLN A 150 -9.97 -8.16 -10.63
N GLU A 151 -11.22 -7.73 -10.50
CA GLU A 151 -11.74 -7.07 -9.30
C GLU A 151 -12.15 -8.10 -8.26
N MET A 152 -11.83 -7.85 -7.00
CA MET A 152 -12.17 -8.78 -5.92
C MET A 152 -13.69 -8.95 -5.82
N GLU A 153 -14.12 -10.21 -5.80
CA GLU A 153 -15.52 -10.59 -5.78
C GLU A 153 -16.18 -10.25 -4.43
N LYS A 154 -17.47 -9.91 -4.49
CA LYS A 154 -18.32 -9.81 -3.31
C LYS A 154 -18.98 -11.17 -3.07
N SER A 155 -19.03 -11.60 -1.82
CA SER A 155 -19.69 -12.82 -1.41
C SER A 155 -20.85 -12.51 -0.48
N TRP A 156 -21.77 -13.46 -0.34
CA TRP A 156 -22.83 -13.36 0.66
C TRP A 156 -22.23 -13.20 2.04
N CYS A 157 -22.69 -12.20 2.78
CA CYS A 157 -22.32 -12.10 4.17
C CYS A 157 -22.95 -13.24 4.96
N ILE A 158 -22.24 -13.70 5.98
CA ILE A 158 -22.80 -14.63 6.95
C ILE A 158 -23.81 -13.82 7.78
N PRO A 159 -25.11 -14.19 7.76
CA PRO A 159 -26.11 -13.54 8.60
C PRO A 159 -25.63 -13.60 10.06
N GLU A 160 -25.74 -12.49 10.81
CA GLU A 160 -25.24 -12.24 12.18
C GLU A 160 -23.89 -11.50 12.29
N ILE A 161 -23.10 -11.40 11.22
CA ILE A 161 -21.77 -10.72 11.26
C ILE A 161 -21.78 -9.35 10.57
N ASP A 162 -22.63 -9.16 9.56
CA ASP A 162 -22.70 -7.95 8.75
C ASP A 162 -24.17 -7.70 8.34
N ASP A 163 -24.64 -6.46 8.43
CA ASP A 163 -26.00 -6.06 8.02
C ASP A 163 -26.13 -5.99 6.48
N SER A 164 -25.00 -6.10 5.77
CA SER A 164 -24.91 -6.07 4.31
C SER A 164 -25.30 -7.43 3.71
N GLU A 165 -26.03 -7.43 2.60
CA GLU A 165 -26.33 -8.68 1.86
C GLU A 165 -25.07 -9.29 1.22
N PHE A 166 -24.14 -8.42 0.78
CA PHE A 166 -22.86 -8.80 0.17
C PHE A 166 -21.69 -8.03 0.77
N CYS A 167 -20.61 -8.75 1.09
CA CYS A 167 -19.37 -8.18 1.62
C CYS A 167 -18.14 -8.79 0.93
N ILE A 168 -17.05 -8.03 1.01
CA ILE A 168 -15.74 -8.47 0.56
C ILE A 168 -15.02 -9.10 1.75
N HIS A 169 -14.57 -10.34 1.60
CA HIS A 169 -13.77 -11.03 2.59
C HIS A 169 -12.29 -11.00 2.19
N ILE A 170 -11.46 -10.45 3.09
CA ILE A 170 -10.00 -10.41 2.93
C ILE A 170 -9.38 -10.97 4.20
N LEU A 171 -9.50 -12.28 4.43
CA LEU A 171 -8.95 -12.86 5.65
C LEU A 171 -7.43 -12.95 5.54
N GLY A 172 -6.75 -12.65 6.64
CA GLY A 172 -5.31 -12.40 6.61
C GLY A 172 -4.94 -11.02 6.02
N GLY A 173 -5.90 -10.25 5.51
CA GLY A 173 -5.69 -8.88 5.01
C GLY A 173 -5.47 -7.82 6.09
N GLY A 174 -5.52 -8.19 7.37
CA GLY A 174 -5.31 -7.29 8.50
C GLY A 174 -6.21 -6.05 8.43
N ILE A 175 -5.59 -4.87 8.28
CA ILE A 175 -6.32 -3.59 8.25
C ILE A 175 -6.94 -3.24 6.89
N THR A 176 -6.74 -4.05 5.85
CA THR A 176 -7.18 -3.72 4.49
C THR A 176 -8.68 -3.49 4.37
N LYS A 177 -9.51 -4.37 4.96
CA LYS A 177 -10.97 -4.20 4.95
C LYS A 177 -11.36 -2.89 5.62
N THR A 178 -10.85 -2.62 6.83
CA THR A 178 -11.12 -1.39 7.57
C THR A 178 -10.71 -0.14 6.78
N LEU A 179 -9.55 -0.16 6.13
CA LEU A 179 -9.10 0.96 5.30
C LEU A 179 -10.02 1.22 4.12
N ASN A 180 -10.46 0.16 3.43
CA ASN A 180 -11.38 0.26 2.31
C ASN A 180 -12.73 0.82 2.76
N ASP A 181 -13.30 0.27 3.83
CA ASP A 181 -14.61 0.68 4.34
C ASP A 181 -14.61 2.13 4.82
N GLU A 182 -13.62 2.52 5.63
CA GLU A 182 -13.44 3.90 6.09
C GLU A 182 -13.18 4.87 4.92
N SER A 183 -12.50 4.43 3.87
CA SER A 183 -12.25 5.25 2.68
C SER A 183 -13.51 5.44 1.85
N CYS A 184 -14.35 4.43 1.73
CA CYS A 184 -15.68 4.54 1.13
C CYS A 184 -16.53 5.56 1.90
N SER A 185 -16.58 5.47 3.24
CA SER A 185 -17.35 6.41 4.08
C SER A 185 -16.83 7.85 4.02
N LYS A 186 -15.52 8.05 3.84
CA LYS A 186 -14.88 9.39 3.80
C LYS A 186 -14.70 9.95 2.38
N GLU A 187 -15.20 9.23 1.37
CA GLU A 187 -15.10 9.50 -0.06
C GLU A 187 -13.65 9.65 -0.57
N ILE A 188 -12.71 8.94 0.07
CA ILE A 188 -11.31 8.96 -0.31
C ILE A 188 -11.11 8.10 -1.57
N ARG A 189 -10.41 8.64 -2.57
CA ARG A 189 -10.02 7.88 -3.76
C ARG A 189 -8.95 6.87 -3.38
N MET A 190 -9.34 5.62 -3.19
CA MET A 190 -8.46 4.54 -2.79
C MET A 190 -8.56 3.37 -3.76
N ALA A 191 -7.42 2.77 -4.05
CA ALA A 191 -7.32 1.44 -4.65
C ALA A 191 -6.57 0.52 -3.67
N VAL A 192 -7.00 -0.73 -3.57
CA VAL A 192 -6.24 -1.79 -2.90
C VAL A 192 -5.73 -2.72 -3.98
N LEU A 193 -4.43 -3.02 -3.97
CA LEU A 193 -3.83 -4.10 -4.75
C LEU A 193 -3.43 -5.20 -3.79
N LEU A 194 -3.86 -6.43 -4.06
CA LEU A 194 -3.61 -7.56 -3.18
C LEU A 194 -3.15 -8.79 -3.94
N LYS A 195 -2.32 -9.60 -3.27
CA LYS A 195 -1.92 -10.92 -3.74
C LYS A 195 -2.40 -12.01 -2.78
N PHE A 196 -2.95 -13.10 -3.31
CA PHE A 196 -3.15 -14.31 -2.53
C PHE A 196 -1.82 -15.03 -2.30
N VAL A 197 -1.49 -15.31 -1.04
CA VAL A 197 -0.21 -15.88 -0.65
C VAL A 197 -0.35 -17.07 0.31
N LEU A 198 0.66 -17.94 0.26
CA LEU A 198 0.86 -19.03 1.21
C LEU A 198 1.79 -18.55 2.34
N GLU A 199 1.79 -19.27 3.46
CA GLU A 199 2.81 -19.06 4.49
C GLU A 199 4.19 -19.51 3.98
N GLY A 200 5.24 -18.81 4.39
CA GLY A 200 6.62 -19.10 4.00
C GLY A 200 7.35 -17.87 3.44
N ASP A 201 8.22 -18.10 2.46
CA ASP A 201 8.97 -17.03 1.79
C ASP A 201 8.06 -16.23 0.85
N ASN A 202 7.80 -14.99 1.24
CA ASN A 202 6.92 -14.06 0.53
C ASN A 202 7.70 -12.97 -0.25
N ILE A 203 9.03 -13.09 -0.38
CA ILE A 203 9.83 -12.17 -1.19
C ILE A 203 9.40 -12.20 -2.68
N PRO A 204 9.19 -13.36 -3.32
CA PRO A 204 8.69 -13.41 -4.70
C PRO A 204 7.29 -12.81 -4.83
N ASP A 205 6.49 -12.94 -3.78
CA ASP A 205 5.14 -12.37 -3.71
C ASP A 205 5.17 -10.84 -3.70
N ALA A 206 6.06 -10.25 -2.90
CA ALA A 206 6.27 -8.81 -2.85
C ALA A 206 6.78 -8.27 -4.19
N LEU A 207 7.75 -8.95 -4.82
CA LEU A 207 8.23 -8.60 -6.17
C LEU A 207 7.10 -8.61 -7.20
N GLY A 208 6.26 -9.64 -7.17
CA GLY A 208 5.09 -9.74 -8.03
C GLY A 208 4.10 -8.60 -7.80
N LEU A 209 3.84 -8.23 -6.54
CA LEU A 209 2.95 -7.13 -6.20
C LEU A 209 3.48 -5.78 -6.66
N VAL A 210 4.80 -5.55 -6.58
CA VAL A 210 5.44 -4.34 -7.12
C VAL A 210 5.35 -4.30 -8.65
N LYS A 211 5.56 -5.43 -9.34
CA LYS A 211 5.37 -5.51 -10.80
C LYS A 211 3.94 -5.17 -11.18
N TYR A 212 2.97 -5.74 -10.47
CA TYR A 212 1.55 -5.46 -10.67
C TYR A 212 1.22 -3.97 -10.44
N LEU A 213 1.72 -3.37 -9.36
CA LEU A 213 1.60 -1.92 -9.14
C LEU A 213 2.20 -1.12 -10.32
N ASN A 214 3.35 -1.56 -10.83
CA ASN A 214 4.08 -0.85 -11.87
C ASN A 214 3.40 -0.91 -13.25
N GLU A 215 2.66 -1.98 -13.57
CA GLU A 215 1.82 -2.03 -14.78
C GLU A 215 0.81 -0.89 -14.82
N CYS A 216 0.24 -0.54 -13.65
CA CYS A 216 -0.68 0.58 -13.55
C CYS A 216 0.07 1.92 -13.44
N LEU A 217 1.04 2.09 -12.54
CA LEU A 217 1.57 3.42 -12.25
C LEU A 217 2.83 3.80 -13.05
N GLN A 218 3.52 2.84 -13.66
CA GLN A 218 4.76 3.05 -14.44
C GLN A 218 5.84 3.84 -13.66
N ILE A 219 5.94 3.57 -12.36
CA ILE A 219 6.84 4.26 -11.41
C ILE A 219 8.28 3.76 -11.55
N ILE A 220 8.48 2.50 -11.89
CA ILE A 220 9.80 1.90 -12.08
C ILE A 220 9.99 1.78 -13.59
N LYS A 221 11.01 2.46 -14.12
CA LYS A 221 11.41 2.25 -15.52
C LYS A 221 12.04 0.85 -15.61
N PRO A 222 11.71 0.04 -16.62
CA PRO A 222 12.50 -1.14 -16.89
C PRO A 222 13.95 -0.69 -17.12
N LEU A 223 14.91 -1.43 -16.57
CA LEU A 223 16.29 -1.26 -16.97
C LEU A 223 16.28 -1.51 -18.48
N ASN A 224 16.61 -0.49 -19.29
CA ASN A 224 16.95 -0.79 -20.67
C ASN A 224 18.20 -1.68 -20.56
N ASP A 225 18.10 -2.93 -21.01
CA ASP A 225 19.28 -3.75 -21.28
C ASP A 225 20.05 -3.02 -22.39
N ASP A 226 20.90 -2.06 -22.01
CA ASP A 226 21.94 -1.56 -22.90
C ASP A 226 22.91 -2.73 -23.10
N PRO A 227 23.01 -3.32 -24.31
CA PRO A 227 23.89 -4.47 -24.56
C PRO A 227 25.38 -4.12 -24.46
N THR A 228 25.73 -2.87 -24.15
CA THR A 228 27.10 -2.35 -24.19
C THR A 228 27.84 -2.33 -22.86
N ALA A 229 27.22 -2.77 -21.75
CA ALA A 229 27.93 -2.93 -20.47
C ALA A 229 28.59 -4.32 -20.33
N SER A 230 29.34 -4.74 -21.36
CA SER A 230 30.26 -5.89 -21.28
C SER A 230 31.62 -5.53 -21.86
N THR A 231 32.29 -4.54 -21.27
CA THR A 231 33.75 -4.41 -21.36
C THR A 231 34.26 -3.55 -20.21
N SER A 232 34.87 -4.22 -19.23
CA SER A 232 36.08 -3.82 -18.49
C SER A 232 36.01 -4.28 -17.03
N LEU A 233 36.43 -5.53 -16.78
CA LEU A 233 37.34 -5.92 -15.71
C LEU A 233 38.04 -7.22 -16.15
#